data_AF-X1UN19-F1
#
_entry.id   AF-X1UN19-F1
#
_cell.length_a   1.000
_cell.length_b   1.000
_cell.length_c   1.000
_cell.angle_alpha   90.00
_cell.angle_beta   90.00
_cell.angle_gamma   90.00
#
_symmetry.space_group_name_H-M   'P 1'
#
loop_
_entity.id
_entity.type
_entity.pdbx_description
1 polymer ?
#
loop_
_entity_poly.entity_id
_entity_poly.type
_entity_poly.pdbx_seq_one_letter_code
_entity_poly.pdbx_strand_id
1 'polypeptide(L)'
;MQTATMNDVNVQMDIPNETDDLGKEEQKSRFIHLRAKGNSFAKIAKELKVSKSTLSNWSQELEEQIAQAKALELEALQEEYYLLKEGRIRLLGDQIKAIQEELS
;
A
#
# COMPACT_ATOMS: atom_id res chain seq x y z
N MET A 1 46.46 14.48 2.55
CA MET A 1 45.29 14.15 3.41
C MET A 1 44.25 15.23 3.24
N GLN A 2 43.20 14.94 2.49
CA GLN A 2 41.91 15.65 2.51
C GLN A 2 40.89 14.61 2.05
N THR A 3 40.20 14.00 3.01
CA THR A 3 39.11 13.07 2.76
C THR A 3 37.90 13.91 2.39
N ALA A 4 37.61 14.02 1.10
CA ALA A 4 36.35 14.56 0.62
C ALA A 4 35.28 13.50 0.86
N THR A 5 34.47 13.72 1.90
CA THR A 5 33.22 12.99 2.14
C THR A 5 32.31 13.19 0.93
N MET A 6 32.17 12.15 0.10
CA MET A 6 31.13 12.09 -0.92
C MET A 6 29.79 11.98 -0.18
N ASN A 7 29.08 13.10 -0.08
CA ASN A 7 27.71 13.16 0.38
C ASN A 7 26.85 12.22 -0.48
N ASP A 8 26.17 11.30 0.19
CA ASP A 8 25.07 10.53 -0.38
C ASP A 8 24.09 11.49 -1.07
N VAL A 9 23.98 11.34 -2.39
CA VAL A 9 22.96 12.01 -3.17
C VAL A 9 21.64 11.34 -2.80
N ASN A 10 21.01 11.87 -1.75
CA ASN A 10 19.59 11.66 -1.51
C ASN A 10 18.85 12.30 -2.69
N VAL A 11 18.64 11.52 -3.75
CA VAL A 11 17.74 11.85 -4.85
C VAL A 11 16.34 11.82 -4.27
N GLN A 12 15.97 12.91 -3.62
CA GLN A 12 14.59 13.27 -3.42
C GLN A 12 14.01 13.39 -4.84
N MET A 13 13.37 12.33 -5.32
CA MET A 13 12.46 12.45 -6.45
C MET A 13 11.32 13.34 -5.97
N ASP A 14 11.49 14.65 -6.16
CA ASP A 14 10.42 15.63 -6.14
C ASP A 14 9.49 15.29 -7.31
N ILE A 15 8.64 14.29 -7.10
CA ILE A 15 7.47 14.09 -7.93
C ILE A 15 6.68 15.40 -7.78
N PRO A 16 6.46 16.15 -8.87
CA PRO A 16 5.62 17.33 -8.83
C PRO A 16 4.27 16.94 -8.24
N ASN A 17 3.90 17.58 -7.14
CA ASN A 17 2.66 17.30 -6.44
C ASN A 17 1.48 17.85 -7.27
N GLU A 18 1.01 17.06 -8.25
CA GLU A 18 -0.19 17.27 -9.09
C GLU A 18 -1.51 17.24 -8.28
N THR A 19 -1.55 17.87 -7.12
CA THR A 19 -2.75 17.90 -6.27
C THR A 19 -3.47 19.24 -6.28
N ASP A 20 -3.01 20.22 -7.06
CA ASP A 20 -3.56 21.59 -7.02
C ASP A 20 -4.90 21.77 -7.75
N ASP A 21 -5.44 20.76 -8.45
CA ASP A 21 -6.79 20.82 -9.01
C ASP A 21 -7.46 19.44 -9.17
N LEU A 22 -7.47 18.64 -8.11
CA LEU A 22 -8.30 17.44 -8.05
C LEU A 22 -9.75 17.85 -7.76
N GLY A 23 -10.69 17.45 -8.61
CA GLY A 23 -12.12 17.64 -8.36
C GLY A 23 -12.53 17.02 -7.01
N LYS A 24 -13.53 17.60 -6.34
CA LYS A 24 -13.97 17.17 -4.99
C LYS A 24 -14.26 15.67 -4.89
N GLU A 25 -14.84 15.09 -5.94
CA GLU A 25 -15.14 13.65 -6.01
C GLU A 25 -13.87 12.80 -6.16
N GLU A 26 -12.85 13.31 -6.85
CA GLU A 26 -11.56 12.63 -6.98
C GLU A 26 -10.78 12.66 -5.67
N GLN A 27 -10.84 13.77 -4.92
CA GLN A 27 -10.29 13.84 -3.57
C GLN A 27 -10.96 12.84 -2.61
N LYS A 28 -12.28 12.66 -2.72
CA LYS A 28 -13.02 11.64 -1.95
C LYS A 28 -12.60 10.23 -2.35
N SER A 29 -12.47 9.94 -3.63
CA SER A 29 -11.98 8.65 -4.13
C SER A 29 -10.58 8.34 -3.61
N ARG A 30 -9.65 9.31 -3.69
CA ARG A 30 -8.30 9.18 -3.12
C ARG A 30 -8.33 9.00 -1.61
N PHE A 31 -9.21 9.71 -0.90
CA PHE A 31 -9.39 9.54 0.54
C PHE A 31 -9.83 8.12 0.91
N ILE A 32 -10.80 7.54 0.19
CA ILE A 32 -11.25 6.16 0.39
C ILE A 32 -10.07 5.19 0.22
N HIS A 33 -9.31 5.32 -0.86
CA HIS A 33 -8.15 4.48 -1.14
C HIS A 33 -7.07 4.58 -0.05
N LEU A 34 -6.72 5.81 0.34
CA LEU A 34 -5.70 6.05 1.37
C LEU A 34 -6.14 5.53 2.74
N ARG A 35 -7.44 5.58 3.06
CA ARG A 35 -8.01 5.02 4.28
C ARG A 35 -8.12 3.50 4.25
N ALA A 36 -8.37 2.90 3.08
CA ALA A 36 -8.33 1.45 2.91
C ALA A 36 -6.94 0.89 3.21
N LYS A 37 -5.90 1.58 2.76
CA LYS A 37 -4.48 1.30 3.06
C LYS A 37 -4.04 1.60 4.49
N GLY A 38 -4.92 2.14 5.34
CA GLY A 38 -4.61 2.41 6.75
C GLY A 38 -3.84 3.72 7.03
N ASN A 39 -3.73 4.65 6.08
CA ASN A 39 -3.04 5.92 6.32
C ASN A 39 -3.78 6.79 7.37
N SER A 40 -3.02 7.50 8.20
CA SER A 40 -3.58 8.38 9.23
C SER A 40 -4.18 9.67 8.65
N PHE A 41 -5.18 10.25 9.31
CA PHE A 41 -5.78 11.52 8.89
C PHE A 41 -4.76 12.65 8.75
N ALA A 42 -3.72 12.67 9.59
CA ALA A 42 -2.67 13.68 9.51
C ALA A 42 -1.84 13.59 8.22
N LYS A 43 -1.58 12.37 7.74
CA LYS A 43 -0.87 12.14 6.48
C LYS A 43 -1.76 12.51 5.29
N ILE A 44 -3.00 12.07 5.31
CA ILE A 44 -3.95 12.34 4.22
C ILE A 44 -4.29 13.83 4.10
N ALA A 45 -4.41 14.55 5.22
CA ALA A 45 -4.66 15.99 5.22
C ALA A 45 -3.54 16.78 4.53
N LYS A 46 -2.28 16.35 4.71
CA LYS A 46 -1.12 16.95 4.03
C LYS A 46 -1.11 16.63 2.53
N GLU A 47 -1.47 15.39 2.18
CA GLU A 47 -1.45 14.90 0.80
C GLU A 47 -2.57 15.51 -0.05
N LEU A 48 -3.80 15.53 0.45
CA LEU A 48 -4.97 16.08 -0.25
C LEU A 48 -5.17 17.59 -0.02
N LYS A 49 -4.31 18.23 0.80
CA LYS A 49 -4.41 19.65 1.17
C LYS A 49 -5.79 20.05 1.74
N VAL A 50 -6.45 19.13 2.44
CA VAL A 50 -7.75 19.36 3.10
C VAL A 50 -7.62 19.37 4.62
N SER A 51 -8.54 20.07 5.29
CA SER A 51 -8.56 20.15 6.74
C SER A 51 -8.93 18.81 7.40
N LYS A 52 -8.48 18.60 8.65
CA LYS A 52 -8.86 17.40 9.43
C LYS A 52 -10.37 17.32 9.68
N SER A 53 -11.07 18.45 9.81
CA SER A 53 -12.53 18.45 9.97
C SER A 53 -13.23 17.98 8.69
N THR A 54 -12.74 18.39 7.52
CA THR A 54 -13.20 17.87 6.22
C THR A 54 -13.06 16.35 6.15
N LEU A 55 -11.90 15.81 6.52
CA LEU A 55 -11.66 14.36 6.52
C LEU A 55 -12.53 13.61 7.54
N SER A 56 -12.83 14.22 8.69
CA SER A 56 -13.74 13.63 9.68
C SER A 56 -15.15 13.50 9.12
N ASN A 57 -15.65 14.53 8.43
CA ASN A 57 -16.96 14.50 7.79
C ASN A 57 -17.00 13.46 6.66
N TRP A 58 -15.97 13.42 5.80
CA TRP A 58 -15.87 12.40 4.76
C TRP A 58 -15.74 10.99 5.33
N SER A 59 -15.10 10.82 6.48
CA SER A 59 -15.01 9.51 7.14
C SER A 59 -16.37 8.97 7.57
N GLN A 60 -17.31 9.86 7.91
CA GLN A 60 -18.69 9.48 8.25
C GLN A 60 -19.51 9.27 6.98
N GLU A 61 -19.40 10.19 6.00
CA GLU A 61 -20.15 10.13 4.73
C GLU A 61 -19.78 8.89 3.89
N LEU A 62 -18.50 8.52 3.89
CA LEU A 62 -17.95 7.45 3.03
C LEU A 62 -17.58 6.20 3.82
N GLU A 63 -18.12 6.04 5.03
CA GLU A 63 -17.78 4.93 5.94
C GLU A 63 -17.95 3.56 5.26
N GLU A 64 -19.09 3.36 4.60
CA GLU A 64 -19.40 2.12 3.90
C GLU A 64 -18.42 1.85 2.75
N GLN A 65 -18.12 2.86 1.93
CA GLN A 65 -17.18 2.72 0.82
C GLN A 65 -15.76 2.42 1.31
N ILE A 66 -15.34 3.04 2.42
CA ILE A 66 -14.07 2.74 3.09
C ILE A 66 -14.07 1.30 3.60
N ALA A 67 -15.17 0.83 4.20
CA ALA A 67 -15.27 -0.54 4.70
C ALA A 67 -15.20 -1.57 3.56
N GLN A 68 -15.93 -1.34 2.46
CA GLN A 68 -15.88 -2.17 1.26
C GLN A 68 -14.47 -2.19 0.65
N ALA A 69 -13.83 -1.03 0.48
CA ALA A 69 -12.48 -0.95 -0.05
C ALA A 69 -11.44 -1.66 0.84
N LYS A 70 -11.61 -1.61 2.17
CA LYS A 70 -10.77 -2.38 3.11
C LYS A 70 -10.98 -3.88 2.98
N ALA A 71 -12.22 -4.33 2.78
CA ALA A 71 -12.52 -5.75 2.59
C ALA A 71 -11.84 -6.27 1.31
N LEU A 72 -11.96 -5.53 0.21
CA LEU A 72 -11.31 -5.87 -1.07
C LEU A 72 -9.78 -5.93 -0.95
N GLU A 73 -9.15 -4.94 -0.31
CA GLU A 73 -7.69 -4.95 -0.10
C GLU A 73 -7.25 -6.13 0.77
N LEU A 74 -8.06 -6.49 1.78
CA LEU A 74 -7.80 -7.66 2.63
C LEU A 74 -7.94 -8.97 1.85
N GLU A 75 -8.96 -9.10 1.00
CA GLU A 75 -9.13 -10.25 0.12
C GLU A 75 -7.96 -10.41 -0.84
N ALA A 76 -7.53 -9.32 -1.49
CA ALA A 76 -6.37 -9.32 -2.39
C ALA A 76 -5.09 -9.75 -1.66
N LEU A 77 -4.87 -9.26 -0.44
CA LEU A 77 -3.73 -9.67 0.37
C LEU A 77 -3.81 -11.16 0.76
N GLN A 78 -4.99 -11.65 1.14
CA GLN A 78 -5.18 -13.06 1.47
C GLN A 78 -4.93 -13.97 0.27
N GLU A 79 -5.39 -13.59 -0.92
CA GLU A 79 -5.15 -14.30 -2.17
C GLU A 79 -3.65 -14.37 -2.48
N GLU A 80 -2.93 -13.26 -2.36
CA GLU A 80 -1.48 -13.20 -2.54
C GLU A 80 -0.75 -14.17 -1.59
N TYR A 81 -1.07 -14.13 -0.29
CA TYR A 81 -0.47 -15.04 0.69
C TYR A 81 -0.84 -16.50 0.45
N TYR A 82 -2.06 -16.78 -0.03
CA TYR A 82 -2.49 -18.12 -0.36
C TYR A 82 -1.66 -18.69 -1.52
N LEU A 83 -1.53 -17.94 -2.61
CA LEU A 83 -0.71 -18.31 -3.77
C LEU A 83 0.76 -18.50 -3.39
N LEU A 84 1.31 -17.64 -2.54
CA LEU A 84 2.68 -17.76 -2.05
C LEU A 84 2.89 -19.04 -1.23
N LYS A 85 1.93 -19.37 -0.34
CA LYS A 85 1.97 -20.61 0.45
C LYS A 85 1.87 -21.83 -0.46
N GLU A 86 0.98 -21.81 -1.43
CA GLU A 86 0.82 -22.90 -2.39
C GLU A 86 2.11 -23.15 -3.18
N GLY A 87 2.72 -22.08 -3.73
CA GLY A 87 4.00 -22.19 -4.43
C GLY A 87 5.11 -22.77 -3.55
N ARG A 88 5.16 -22.38 -2.27
CA ARG A 88 6.12 -22.92 -1.31
C ARG A 88 5.87 -24.38 -0.98
N ILE A 89 4.61 -24.81 -0.83
CA ILE A 89 4.25 -26.21 -0.61
C ILE A 89 4.67 -27.05 -1.82
N ARG A 90 4.41 -26.60 -3.04
CA ARG A 90 4.82 -27.30 -4.27
C ARG A 90 6.34 -27.45 -4.34
N LEU A 91 7.08 -26.36 -4.14
CA LEU A 91 8.55 -26.38 -4.15
C LEU A 91 9.13 -27.38 -3.15
N LEU A 92 8.64 -27.36 -1.91
CA LEU A 92 9.10 -28.30 -0.88
C LEU A 92 8.70 -29.74 -1.21
N GLY A 93 7.51 -29.96 -1.75
CA GLY A 93 7.05 -31.27 -2.21
C GLY A 93 7.94 -31.85 -3.31
N ASP A 94 8.30 -31.03 -4.30
CA ASP A 94 9.19 -31.41 -5.39
C ASP A 94 10.60 -31.75 -4.87
N GLN A 95 11.12 -30.96 -3.93
CA GLN A 95 12.40 -31.25 -3.28
C GLN A 95 12.40 -32.57 -2.51
N ILE A 96 11.34 -32.84 -1.73
CA ILE A 96 11.20 -34.11 -1.00
C ILE A 96 11.12 -35.29 -1.97
N LYS A 97 10.38 -35.13 -3.07
CA LYS A 97 10.27 -36.17 -4.09
C LYS A 97 11.61 -36.49 -4.75
N ALA A 98 12.39 -35.47 -5.11
CA ALA A 98 13.73 -35.67 -5.67
C ALA A 98 14.65 -36.42 -4.68
N ILE A 99 14.63 -36.05 -3.39
CA ILE A 99 15.39 -36.77 -2.36
C ILE A 99 14.95 -38.24 -2.25
N GLN A 100 13.64 -38.50 -2.32
CA GLN A 100 13.12 -39.86 -2.25
C GLN A 100 13.52 -40.71 -3.46
N GLU A 101 13.56 -40.13 -4.66
CA GLU A 101 14.03 -40.80 -5.88
C GLU A 101 15.51 -41.17 -5.80
N GLU A 102 16.37 -40.31 -5.24
CA GLU A 102 17.80 -40.60 -5.04
C GLU A 102 18.06 -41.69 -3.97
N LEU A 103 17.12 -41.88 -3.04
CA LEU A 103 17.22 -42.87 -1.95
C LEU A 103 16.56 -44.22 -2.29
N SER A 104 15.89 -44.33 -3.43
CA SER A 104 15.18 -45.54 -3.89
C SER A 104 16.02 -46.31 -4.90
#